data_AF-A0A1Y0HIS2-F1
#
_entry.id   AF-A0A1Y0HIS2-F1
#
_cell.length_a   1.000
_cell.length_b   1.000
_cell.length_c   1.000
_cell.angle_alpha   90.00
_cell.angle_beta   90.00
_cell.angle_gamma   90.00
#
_symmetry.space_group_name_H-M   'P 1'
#
loop_
_entity.id
_entity.type
_entity.pdbx_description
1 polymer ?
#
loop_
_entity_poly.entity_id
_entity_poly.type
_entity_poly.pdbx_seq_one_letter_code
_entity_poly.pdbx_strand_id
1 'polypeptide(L)'
;MKFKSIVLATVSFVLVSSSTLFSADFDWMASLNMRSHADPYGYQAGLASRFGMPESQLSLIIKSVGAPADAYMVLRLSELSGRSHEEVLRYYQANKHKGWGVMAKDLGIKPGSSEFKALKAGHDMRDFDDRHDDRDRGDQDHGNGNKEHGKKGH
;
A
#
# COMPACT_ATOMS: atom_id res chain seq x y z
N MET A 1 60.11 -2.67 -36.56
CA MET A 1 59.13 -1.73 -35.98
C MET A 1 58.07 -2.53 -35.24
N LYS A 2 57.69 -2.08 -34.05
CA LYS A 2 56.90 -2.81 -33.05
C LYS A 2 55.42 -2.49 -33.23
N PHE A 3 54.56 -3.49 -33.47
CA PHE A 3 53.12 -3.32 -33.32
C PHE A 3 52.66 -4.12 -32.09
N LYS A 4 52.32 -3.35 -31.05
CA LYS A 4 51.91 -3.78 -29.72
C LYS A 4 50.50 -4.38 -29.78
N SER A 5 50.33 -5.45 -29.01
CA SER A 5 49.08 -6.12 -28.67
C SER A 5 48.00 -5.13 -28.22
N ILE A 6 46.83 -5.16 -28.87
CA ILE A 6 45.64 -4.50 -28.38
C ILE A 6 44.85 -5.54 -27.59
N VAL A 7 44.92 -5.41 -26.27
CA VAL A 7 44.12 -6.18 -25.32
C VAL A 7 42.67 -5.77 -25.48
N LEU A 8 41.84 -6.72 -25.91
CA LEU A 8 40.39 -6.60 -25.97
C LEU A 8 39.86 -6.59 -24.52
N ALA A 9 39.73 -5.41 -23.93
CA ALA A 9 39.10 -5.24 -22.62
C ALA A 9 37.58 -5.40 -22.78
N THR A 10 37.10 -6.63 -22.62
CA THR A 10 35.66 -6.93 -22.51
C THR A 10 35.12 -6.29 -21.24
N VAL A 11 34.46 -5.13 -21.41
CA VAL A 11 33.68 -4.45 -20.39
C VAL A 11 32.50 -5.36 -20.02
N SER A 12 32.65 -6.11 -18.93
CA SER A 12 31.53 -6.77 -18.26
C SER A 12 30.80 -5.72 -17.43
N PHE A 13 29.99 -4.88 -18.07
CA PHE A 13 28.99 -4.07 -17.37
C PHE A 13 27.81 -4.99 -17.08
N VAL A 14 27.91 -5.74 -15.98
CA VAL A 14 26.77 -6.49 -15.44
C VAL A 14 25.76 -5.46 -14.95
N LEU A 15 24.84 -5.10 -15.83
CA LEU A 15 23.56 -4.50 -15.45
C LEU A 15 22.87 -5.52 -14.56
N VAL A 16 23.04 -5.37 -13.24
CA VAL A 16 22.09 -5.90 -12.28
C VAL A 16 20.81 -5.10 -12.51
N SER A 17 20.06 -5.50 -13.54
CA SER A 17 18.63 -5.26 -13.59
C SER A 17 18.07 -6.04 -12.41
N SER A 18 18.04 -5.40 -11.25
CA SER A 18 17.13 -5.78 -10.20
C SER A 18 15.76 -5.69 -10.83
N SER A 19 15.28 -6.80 -11.37
CA SER A 19 13.86 -7.01 -11.62
C SER A 19 13.23 -6.82 -10.26
N THR A 20 12.79 -5.60 -9.97
CA THR A 20 11.81 -5.39 -8.92
C THR A 20 10.67 -6.28 -9.37
N LEU A 21 10.54 -7.44 -8.72
CA LEU A 21 9.27 -8.14 -8.68
C LEU A 21 8.28 -7.03 -8.42
N PHE A 22 7.39 -6.76 -9.38
CA PHE A 22 6.24 -5.91 -9.14
C PHE A 22 5.46 -6.64 -8.06
N SER A 23 5.85 -6.42 -6.81
CA SER A 23 4.98 -6.64 -5.68
C SER A 23 3.69 -5.92 -6.07
N ALA A 24 2.58 -6.62 -5.84
CA ALA A 24 1.18 -6.23 -5.98
C ALA A 24 0.83 -4.94 -5.20
N ASP A 25 1.67 -3.92 -5.37
CA ASP A 25 1.68 -2.70 -4.61
C ASP A 25 0.40 -1.98 -4.97
N PHE A 26 -0.49 -1.84 -3.98
CA PHE A 26 -1.81 -1.25 -4.15
C PHE A 26 -2.82 -2.09 -4.94
N ASP A 27 -2.61 -3.39 -5.15
CA ASP A 27 -3.61 -4.26 -5.82
C ASP A 27 -4.94 -4.29 -5.06
N TRP A 28 -4.89 -4.10 -3.74
CA TRP A 28 -6.07 -3.95 -2.89
C TRP A 28 -6.97 -2.78 -3.31
N MET A 29 -6.49 -1.77 -4.04
CA MET A 29 -7.35 -0.68 -4.51
C MET A 29 -8.48 -1.17 -5.42
N ALA A 30 -8.26 -2.28 -6.15
CA ALA A 30 -9.29 -2.90 -6.94
C ALA A 30 -10.49 -3.36 -6.08
N SER A 31 -10.26 -3.83 -4.85
CA SER A 31 -11.35 -4.25 -3.95
C SER A 31 -12.20 -3.05 -3.52
N LEU A 32 -11.60 -1.90 -3.21
CA LEU A 32 -12.34 -0.68 -2.88
C LEU A 32 -13.14 -0.15 -4.07
N ASN A 33 -12.57 -0.22 -5.28
CA ASN A 33 -13.30 0.13 -6.49
C ASN A 33 -14.51 -0.80 -6.68
N MET A 34 -14.33 -2.12 -6.58
CA MET A 34 -15.44 -3.07 -6.69
C MET A 34 -16.52 -2.83 -5.63
N ARG A 35 -16.13 -2.58 -4.37
CA ARG A 35 -17.05 -2.24 -3.29
C ARG A 35 -17.88 -1.01 -3.61
N SER A 36 -17.23 0.07 -4.06
CA SER A 36 -17.94 1.29 -4.43
C SER A 36 -18.89 1.09 -5.61
N HIS A 37 -18.63 0.15 -6.51
CA HIS A 37 -19.56 -0.18 -7.60
C HIS A 37 -20.74 -1.03 -7.10
N ALA A 38 -20.51 -1.92 -6.15
CA ALA A 38 -21.55 -2.76 -5.55
C ALA A 38 -22.50 -1.95 -4.65
N ASP A 39 -21.94 -1.07 -3.81
CA ASP A 39 -22.69 -0.17 -2.93
C ASP A 39 -21.97 1.19 -2.78
N PRO A 40 -22.32 2.19 -3.62
CA PRO A 40 -21.74 3.53 -3.54
C PRO A 40 -22.03 4.23 -2.20
N TYR A 41 -23.21 4.00 -1.60
CA TYR A 41 -23.62 4.65 -0.36
C TYR A 41 -22.88 4.05 0.84
N GLY A 42 -22.82 2.72 0.93
CA GLY A 42 -22.03 2.02 1.94
C GLY A 42 -20.55 2.34 1.85
N TYR A 43 -20.01 2.49 0.63
CA TYR A 43 -18.63 2.95 0.45
C TYR A 43 -18.42 4.36 1.02
N GLN A 44 -19.29 5.31 0.69
CA GLN A 44 -19.19 6.68 1.20
C GLN A 44 -19.33 6.73 2.72
N ALA A 45 -20.28 6.00 3.30
CA ALA A 45 -20.45 5.87 4.74
C ALA A 45 -19.18 5.27 5.40
N GLY A 46 -18.49 4.37 4.70
CA GLY A 46 -17.31 3.70 5.25
C GLY A 46 -16.14 4.67 5.33
N LEU A 47 -16.01 5.54 4.32
CA LEU A 47 -15.04 6.63 4.34
C LEU A 47 -15.38 7.63 5.44
N ALA A 48 -16.67 7.95 5.62
CA ALA A 48 -17.13 8.85 6.67
C ALA A 48 -16.78 8.31 8.06
N SER A 49 -17.07 7.02 8.30
CA SER A 49 -16.76 6.35 9.55
C SER A 49 -15.25 6.28 9.81
N ARG A 50 -14.44 5.96 8.80
CA ARG A 50 -13.00 5.76 8.97
C ARG A 50 -12.20 7.06 9.10
N PHE A 51 -12.60 8.11 8.38
CA PHE A 51 -11.86 9.38 8.37
C PHE A 51 -12.54 10.48 9.21
N GLY A 52 -13.71 10.21 9.79
CA GLY A 52 -14.47 11.20 10.56
C GLY A 52 -14.94 12.39 9.72
N MET A 53 -15.04 12.22 8.40
CA MET A 53 -15.37 13.28 7.46
C MET A 53 -16.87 13.27 7.12
N PRO A 54 -17.54 14.44 7.09
CA PRO A 54 -18.95 14.50 6.68
C PRO A 54 -19.16 13.96 5.26
N GLU A 55 -20.25 13.22 5.06
CA GLU A 55 -20.57 12.62 3.76
C GLU A 55 -20.68 13.66 2.64
N SER A 56 -21.21 14.85 2.92
CA SER A 56 -21.31 15.93 1.93
C SER A 56 -19.94 16.32 1.37
N GLN A 57 -18.92 16.39 2.22
CA GLN A 57 -17.55 16.70 1.84
C GLN A 57 -16.88 15.52 1.11
N LEU A 58 -17.11 14.29 1.57
CA LEU A 58 -16.64 13.09 0.88
C LEU A 58 -17.21 12.96 -0.53
N SER A 59 -18.48 13.34 -0.72
CA SER A 59 -19.10 13.31 -2.04
C SER A 59 -18.36 14.19 -3.05
N LEU A 60 -17.81 15.32 -2.60
CA LEU A 60 -17.01 16.22 -3.43
C LEU A 60 -15.65 15.61 -3.77
N ILE A 61 -14.98 14.98 -2.79
CA ILE A 61 -13.70 14.31 -3.01
C ILE A 61 -13.87 13.13 -3.98
N ILE A 62 -14.86 12.27 -3.77
CA ILE A 62 -15.15 11.11 -4.63
C ILE A 62 -15.41 11.56 -6.08
N LYS A 63 -16.15 12.66 -6.29
CA LYS A 63 -16.40 13.22 -7.62
C LYS A 63 -15.17 13.89 -8.26
N SER A 64 -14.14 14.21 -7.47
CA SER A 64 -12.94 14.92 -7.91
C SER A 64 -11.77 13.99 -8.28
N VAL A 65 -11.95 12.68 -8.08
CA VAL A 65 -10.93 11.65 -8.35
C VAL A 65 -11.32 10.75 -9.51
N GLY A 66 -10.35 10.03 -10.08
CA GLY A 66 -10.56 9.16 -11.24
C GLY A 66 -11.25 7.83 -10.91
N ALA A 67 -11.02 7.30 -9.70
CA ALA A 67 -11.66 6.09 -9.21
C ALA A 67 -12.02 6.21 -7.73
N PRO A 68 -13.04 5.50 -7.22
CA PRO A 68 -13.42 5.55 -5.81
C PRO A 68 -12.26 5.28 -4.83
N ALA A 69 -11.39 4.30 -5.13
CA ALA A 69 -10.23 3.99 -4.30
C ALA A 69 -9.20 5.13 -4.23
N ASP A 70 -9.16 6.01 -5.23
CA ASP A 70 -8.31 7.19 -5.20
C ASP A 70 -8.76 8.19 -4.12
N ALA A 71 -10.06 8.24 -3.80
CA ALA A 71 -10.57 9.07 -2.71
C ALA A 71 -10.05 8.56 -1.35
N TYR A 72 -10.05 7.24 -1.14
CA TYR A 72 -9.40 6.63 0.02
C TYR A 72 -7.92 7.00 0.08
N MET A 73 -7.20 6.90 -1.05
CA MET A 73 -5.77 7.22 -1.11
C MET A 73 -5.48 8.69 -0.79
N VAL A 74 -6.27 9.63 -1.29
CA VAL A 74 -6.13 11.05 -0.94
C VAL A 74 -6.28 11.27 0.57
N LEU A 75 -7.29 10.67 1.19
CA LEU A 75 -7.54 10.80 2.63
C LEU A 75 -6.46 10.11 3.47
N ARG A 76 -6.04 8.91 3.07
CA ARG A 76 -5.00 8.14 3.76
C ARG A 76 -3.64 8.83 3.67
N LEU A 77 -3.29 9.40 2.52
CA LEU A 77 -2.06 10.17 2.36
C LEU A 77 -2.11 11.48 3.17
N SER A 78 -3.27 12.13 3.26
CA SER A 78 -3.47 13.30 4.13
C SER A 78 -3.17 12.96 5.60
N GLU A 79 -3.75 11.87 6.10
CA GLU A 79 -3.48 11.41 7.48
C GLU A 79 -2.00 11.08 7.71
N LEU A 80 -1.40 10.27 6.83
CA LEU A 80 -0.01 9.82 6.99
C LEU A 80 1.02 10.95 6.79
N SER A 81 0.72 11.97 5.98
CA SER A 81 1.63 13.10 5.75
C SER A 81 1.37 14.28 6.69
N GLY A 82 0.26 14.30 7.42
CA GLY A 82 -0.17 15.44 8.22
C GLY A 82 -0.60 16.66 7.41
N ARG A 83 -0.81 16.51 6.09
CA ARG A 83 -1.24 17.58 5.18
C ARG A 83 -2.76 17.60 5.05
N SER A 84 -3.33 18.73 4.64
CA SER A 84 -4.78 18.79 4.44
C SER A 84 -5.22 17.91 3.25
N HIS A 85 -6.43 17.38 3.29
CA HIS A 85 -6.95 16.57 2.19
C HIS A 85 -7.12 17.41 0.90
N GLU A 86 -7.34 18.72 0.98
CA GLU A 86 -7.33 19.60 -0.19
C GLU A 86 -5.93 19.76 -0.79
N GLU A 87 -4.89 19.86 0.05
CA GLU A 87 -3.50 19.89 -0.43
C GLU A 87 -3.15 18.60 -1.17
N VAL A 88 -3.49 17.46 -0.57
CA VAL A 88 -3.25 16.15 -1.18
C VAL A 88 -4.10 15.96 -2.45
N LEU A 89 -5.36 16.39 -2.46
CA LEU A 89 -6.23 16.31 -3.63
C LEU A 89 -5.69 17.16 -4.79
N ARG A 90 -5.26 18.40 -4.53
CA ARG A 90 -4.60 19.25 -5.55
C ARG A 90 -3.33 18.60 -6.08
N TYR A 91 -2.53 18.03 -5.19
CA TYR A 91 -1.31 17.34 -5.57
C TYR A 91 -1.62 16.10 -6.43
N TYR A 92 -2.62 15.28 -6.06
CA TYR A 92 -3.12 14.17 -6.86
C TYR A 92 -3.57 14.62 -8.26
N GLN A 93 -4.38 15.68 -8.36
CA GLN A 93 -4.86 16.17 -9.66
C GLN A 93 -3.72 16.53 -10.61
N ALA A 94 -2.65 17.14 -10.09
CA ALA A 94 -1.47 17.49 -10.87
C ALA A 94 -0.53 16.31 -11.16
N ASN A 95 -0.54 15.25 -10.33
CA ASN A 95 0.51 14.22 -10.33
C ASN A 95 0.02 12.77 -10.43
N LYS A 96 -1.29 12.52 -10.64
CA LYS A 96 -1.88 11.16 -10.66
C LYS A 96 -1.23 10.16 -11.62
N HIS A 97 -0.57 10.65 -12.67
CA HIS A 97 0.18 9.83 -13.63
C HIS A 97 1.50 9.24 -13.06
N LYS A 98 1.99 9.73 -11.91
CA LYS A 98 3.24 9.27 -11.28
C LYS A 98 3.07 8.00 -10.45
N GLY A 99 1.83 7.64 -10.10
CA GLY A 99 1.52 6.50 -9.24
C GLY A 99 1.65 6.81 -7.74
N TRP A 100 0.96 6.01 -6.93
CA TRP A 100 0.76 6.25 -5.50
C TRP A 100 2.03 6.21 -4.66
N GLY A 101 2.94 5.28 -4.94
CA GLY A 101 4.22 5.20 -4.21
C GLY A 101 5.07 6.46 -4.36
N VAL A 102 5.08 7.08 -5.55
CA VAL A 102 5.78 8.34 -5.81
C VAL A 102 5.10 9.49 -5.09
N MET A 103 3.77 9.59 -5.17
CA MET A 103 3.02 10.63 -4.47
C MET A 103 3.19 10.55 -2.94
N ALA A 104 3.17 9.34 -2.37
CA ALA A 104 3.41 9.14 -0.95
C ALA A 104 4.80 9.66 -0.53
N LYS A 105 5.84 9.32 -1.29
CA LYS A 105 7.19 9.84 -1.07
C LYS A 105 7.24 11.36 -1.12
N ASP A 106 6.67 11.96 -2.16
CA ASP A 106 6.69 13.41 -2.38
C ASP A 106 5.91 14.17 -1.29
N LEU A 107 4.90 13.54 -0.69
CA LEU A 107 4.16 14.10 0.44
C LEU A 107 4.87 13.95 1.79
N GLY A 108 5.97 13.20 1.85
CA GLY A 108 6.82 13.05 3.04
C GLY A 108 6.78 11.66 3.68
N ILE A 109 6.04 10.71 3.10
CA ILE A 109 5.95 9.34 3.63
C ILE A 109 7.17 8.56 3.15
N LYS A 110 8.11 8.30 4.07
CA LYS A 110 9.43 7.76 3.75
C LYS A 110 9.33 6.34 3.17
N PRO A 111 9.87 6.07 1.95
CA PRO A 111 9.95 4.72 1.42
C PRO A 111 10.65 3.77 2.40
N GLY A 112 10.02 2.62 2.66
CA GLY A 112 10.53 1.61 3.60
C GLY A 112 10.16 1.83 5.07
N SER A 113 9.49 2.94 5.43
CA SER A 113 8.92 3.11 6.76
C SER A 113 7.78 2.12 7.02
N SER A 114 7.41 1.95 8.29
CA SER A 114 6.24 1.16 8.70
C SER A 114 4.96 1.63 8.00
N GLU A 115 4.77 2.94 7.91
CA GLU A 115 3.61 3.58 7.30
C GLU A 115 3.57 3.32 5.80
N PHE A 116 4.71 3.46 5.11
CA PHE A 116 4.78 3.20 3.67
C PHE A 116 4.55 1.71 3.35
N LYS A 117 5.09 0.81 4.17
CA LYS A 117 4.86 -0.64 4.02
C LYS A 117 3.40 -1.00 4.26
N ALA A 118 2.79 -0.47 5.32
CA ALA A 118 1.37 -0.69 5.62
C ALA A 118 0.47 -0.12 4.51
N LEU A 119 0.77 1.08 4.02
CA LEU A 119 0.06 1.73 2.93
C LEU A 119 0.08 0.88 1.64
N LYS A 120 1.21 0.23 1.34
CA LYS A 120 1.32 -0.69 0.21
C LYS A 120 0.56 -2.00 0.42
N ALA A 121 0.51 -2.49 1.65
CA ALA A 121 -0.04 -3.79 2.00
C ALA A 121 -1.58 -3.82 1.98
N GLY A 122 -2.26 -2.71 2.27
CA GLY A 122 -3.72 -2.73 2.36
C GLY A 122 -4.38 -1.41 2.74
N HIS A 123 -5.69 -1.51 2.96
CA HIS A 123 -6.53 -0.48 3.56
C HIS A 123 -7.12 -0.96 4.90
N ASP A 124 -7.50 0.00 5.73
CA ASP A 124 -8.15 -0.20 7.04
C ASP A 124 -9.66 0.13 7.02
N MET A 125 -10.22 0.38 5.84
CA MET A 125 -11.65 0.63 5.66
C MET A 125 -12.44 -0.67 5.87
N ARG A 126 -13.12 -0.77 7.02
CA ARG A 126 -13.99 -1.90 7.39
C ARG A 126 -15.26 -1.93 6.54
N ASP A 127 -15.78 -3.12 6.30
CA ASP A 127 -17.09 -3.33 5.68
C ASP A 127 -18.15 -3.15 6.76
N PHE A 128 -19.26 -2.50 6.43
CA PHE A 128 -20.39 -2.45 7.38
C PHE A 128 -21.06 -3.82 7.57
N ASP A 129 -20.87 -4.74 6.63
CA ASP A 129 -21.42 -6.10 6.66
C ASP A 129 -20.55 -7.11 7.43
N ASP A 130 -19.32 -6.76 7.82
CA ASP A 130 -18.40 -7.66 8.55
C ASP A 130 -18.75 -7.86 10.04
N ARG A 131 -20.00 -7.59 10.46
CA ARG A 131 -20.46 -7.91 11.83
C ARG A 131 -20.62 -9.42 12.08
N HIS A 132 -20.18 -10.29 11.18
CA HIS A 132 -20.44 -11.72 11.25
C HIS A 132 -19.22 -12.66 11.38
N ASP A 133 -17.96 -12.19 11.24
CA ASP A 133 -16.82 -13.13 11.07
C ASP A 133 -15.74 -13.13 12.17
N ASP A 134 -15.98 -12.47 13.30
CA ASP A 134 -15.04 -12.47 14.45
C ASP A 134 -15.12 -13.74 15.35
N ARG A 135 -15.58 -14.89 14.83
CA ARG A 135 -15.67 -16.14 15.64
C ARG A 135 -14.67 -17.25 15.31
N ASP A 136 -13.92 -17.19 14.21
CA ASP A 136 -13.13 -18.36 13.75
C ASP A 136 -11.62 -18.15 13.60
N ARG A 137 -11.03 -17.18 14.30
CA ARG A 137 -9.56 -17.04 14.42
C ARG A 137 -9.10 -17.00 15.87
N GLY A 138 -9.52 -18.00 16.64
CA GLY A 138 -8.88 -18.36 17.90
C GLY A 138 -7.94 -19.53 17.70
N ASP A 139 -6.69 -19.35 18.12
CA ASP A 139 -5.73 -20.41 18.45
C ASP A 139 -4.92 -21.06 17.30
N GLN A 140 -3.85 -20.38 16.90
CA GLN A 140 -2.59 -21.06 16.55
C GLN A 140 -1.49 -20.45 17.41
N ASP A 141 -1.42 -20.92 18.66
CA ASP A 141 -0.30 -20.67 19.55
C ASP A 141 0.95 -21.41 19.06
N HIS A 142 2.04 -20.66 18.93
CA HIS A 142 3.33 -21.15 18.46
C HIS A 142 4.09 -21.81 19.62
N GLY A 143 3.96 -23.13 19.77
CA GLY A 143 4.78 -23.93 20.67
C GLY A 143 6.22 -24.10 20.16
N ASN A 144 7.11 -23.15 20.42
CA ASN A 144 8.56 -23.31 20.28
C ASN A 144 9.17 -23.73 21.62
N GLY A 145 9.55 -25.01 21.75
CA GLY A 145 10.19 -25.56 22.94
C GLY A 145 11.29 -26.54 22.58
N ASN A 146 12.46 -26.04 22.21
CA ASN A 146 13.69 -26.80 22.07
C ASN A 146 14.27 -27.14 23.46
N LYS A 147 14.58 -28.42 23.74
CA LYS A 147 15.68 -28.86 24.63
C LYS A 147 15.87 -30.40 24.62
N GLU A 148 16.87 -30.81 23.84
CA GLU A 148 17.99 -31.71 24.15
C GLU A 148 17.89 -32.87 25.18
N HIS A 149 18.28 -34.04 24.66
CA HIS A 149 19.19 -35.07 25.20
C HIS A 149 18.97 -35.74 26.58
N GLY A 150 18.79 -37.07 26.53
CA GLY A 150 19.04 -37.99 27.64
C GLY A 150 18.93 -39.47 27.23
N LYS A 151 19.97 -40.01 26.60
CA LYS A 151 20.11 -41.45 26.27
C LYS A 151 20.65 -42.22 27.50
N LYS A 152 20.30 -43.52 27.59
CA LYS A 152 20.74 -44.60 28.50
C LYS A 152 19.83 -44.77 29.73
N GLY A 153 19.37 -45.94 30.13
CA GLY A 153 19.70 -47.33 29.76
C GLY A 153 19.69 -48.18 31.03
N HIS A 154 18.81 -49.19 31.08
CA HIS A 154 18.90 -50.54 31.67
C HIS A 154 17.49 -51.12 31.77
#